data_AF-A0A821RQL1-F1
#
_entry.id   AF-A0A821RQL1-F1
#
_cell.length_a   1.000
_cell.length_b   1.000
_cell.length_c   1.000
_cell.angle_alpha   90.00
_cell.angle_beta   90.00
_cell.angle_gamma   90.00
#
_symmetry.space_group_name_H-M   'P 1'
#
loop_
_entity.id
_entity.type
_entity.pdbx_description
1 polymer ?
#
loop_
_entity_poly.entity_id
_entity_poly.type
_entity_poly.pdbx_seq_one_letter_code
_entity_poly.pdbx_strand_id
1 'polypeptide(L)'
;MEIDPKVSSTPYALIQDDSAFVEEREVLFSMPSVFRIGEIIEIQDRLWEVNLKLTSDDDSELTSLTNYIRNEMKEASGWYSIAELMIRMGKYE
;
A
#
# COMPACT_ATOMS: atom_id res chain seq x y z
N MET A 1 9.09 -13.43 -3.59
CA MET A 1 7.81 -12.70 -3.66
C MET A 1 6.68 -13.71 -3.70
N GLU A 2 5.74 -13.61 -2.77
CA GLU A 2 4.55 -14.45 -2.71
C GLU A 2 3.33 -13.52 -2.85
N ILE A 3 2.41 -13.85 -3.75
CA ILE A 3 1.19 -13.07 -4.00
C ILE A 3 0.02 -13.99 -3.68
N ASP A 4 -0.89 -13.54 -2.81
CA ASP A 4 -2.12 -14.26 -2.53
C ASP A 4 -3.12 -14.00 -3.67
N PRO A 5 -3.41 -14.99 -4.53
CA PRO A 5 -4.33 -14.81 -5.66
C PRO A 5 -5.78 -14.61 -5.23
N LYS A 6 -6.09 -14.76 -3.93
CA LYS A 6 -7.44 -14.49 -3.39
C LYS A 6 -7.74 -13.00 -3.27
N VAL A 7 -6.73 -12.12 -3.32
CA VAL A 7 -6.92 -10.67 -3.32
C VAL A 7 -7.26 -10.22 -4.74
N SER A 8 -8.56 -10.26 -5.08
CA SER A 8 -9.03 -9.96 -6.44
C SER A 8 -9.24 -8.47 -6.73
N SER A 9 -9.15 -7.61 -5.71
CA SER A 9 -9.43 -6.16 -5.85
C SER A 9 -8.35 -5.41 -6.62
N THR A 10 -7.14 -5.99 -6.73
CA THR A 10 -5.98 -5.34 -7.35
C THR A 10 -5.44 -6.16 -8.51
N PRO A 11 -5.64 -5.72 -9.76
CA PRO A 11 -5.01 -6.33 -10.92
C PRO A 11 -3.48 -6.36 -10.84
N TYR A 12 -2.89 -7.49 -11.23
CA TYR A 12 -1.45 -7.65 -11.40
C TYR A 12 -1.13 -8.52 -12.62
N ALA A 13 0.06 -8.36 -13.18
CA ALA A 13 0.54 -9.10 -14.33
C ALA A 13 2.00 -9.52 -14.14
N LEU A 14 2.34 -10.72 -14.60
CA LEU A 14 3.72 -11.12 -14.83
C LEU A 14 4.13 -10.55 -16.18
N ILE A 15 5.17 -9.71 -16.21
CA ILE A 15 5.61 -9.01 -17.42
C ILE A 15 7.03 -9.39 -17.83
N GLN A 16 7.51 -10.55 -17.40
CA GLN A 16 8.88 -11.01 -17.69
C GLN A 16 9.18 -11.02 -19.20
N ASP A 17 8.22 -11.45 -20.03
CA ASP A 17 8.39 -11.52 -21.48
C ASP A 17 8.35 -10.15 -22.17
N ASP A 18 7.82 -9.13 -21.48
CA ASP A 18 7.71 -7.75 -21.94
C ASP A 18 8.73 -6.81 -21.27
N SER A 19 9.52 -7.33 -20.31
CA SER A 19 10.47 -6.54 -19.54
C SER A 19 11.72 -6.23 -20.37
N ALA A 20 12.34 -5.08 -20.09
CA ALA A 20 13.62 -4.71 -20.70
C ALA A 20 14.77 -5.61 -20.23
N PHE A 21 14.60 -6.32 -19.11
CA PHE A 21 15.60 -7.20 -18.50
C PHE A 21 15.03 -8.62 -18.35
N VAL A 22 15.46 -9.53 -19.22
CA VAL A 22 14.87 -10.88 -19.34
C VAL A 22 15.24 -11.79 -18.15
N GLU A 23 16.34 -11.47 -17.46
CA GLU A 23 16.82 -12.23 -16.31
C GLU A 23 15.98 -12.00 -15.04
N GLU A 24 15.17 -10.94 -15.00
CA GLU A 24 14.38 -10.57 -13.83
C GLU A 24 12.95 -11.15 -13.90
N ARG A 25 12.46 -11.61 -12.75
CA ARG A 25 11.03 -11.95 -12.60
C ARG A 25 10.28 -10.73 -12.09
N GLU A 26 9.58 -10.08 -13.00
CA GLU A 26 8.85 -8.85 -12.73
C GLU A 26 7.35 -9.07 -12.65
N VAL A 27 6.74 -8.53 -11.58
CA VAL A 27 5.29 -8.45 -11.39
C VAL A 27 4.89 -6.99 -11.37
N LEU A 28 4.05 -6.58 -12.31
CA LEU A 28 3.47 -5.24 -12.36
C LEU A 28 2.10 -5.24 -11.70
N PHE A 29 1.89 -4.31 -10.77
CA PHE A 29 0.59 -4.05 -10.17
C PHE A 29 -0.05 -2.79 -10.74
N SER A 30 -1.38 -2.80 -10.89
CA SER A 30 -2.10 -1.59 -11.32
C SER A 30 -2.10 -0.51 -10.25
N MET A 31 -2.02 0.76 -10.65
CA MET A 31 -2.33 1.86 -9.73
C MET A 31 -3.85 1.94 -9.52
N PRO A 32 -4.36 2.11 -8.28
CA PRO A 32 -3.66 2.40 -7.03
C PRO A 32 -3.52 1.18 -6.07
N SER A 33 -2.44 0.42 -6.16
CA SER A 33 -2.17 -0.69 -5.23
C SER A 33 -1.69 -0.19 -3.87
N VAL A 34 -2.26 -0.73 -2.79
CA VAL A 34 -1.86 -0.43 -1.41
C VAL A 34 -1.22 -1.66 -0.78
N PHE A 35 -0.05 -1.45 -0.17
CA PHE A 35 0.69 -2.49 0.53
C PHE A 35 0.89 -2.10 2.00
N ARG A 36 0.60 -3.03 2.90
CA ARG A 36 0.96 -2.93 4.31
C ARG A 36 2.39 -3.45 4.49
N ILE A 37 3.20 -2.69 5.24
CA ILE A 37 4.48 -3.19 5.75
C ILE A 37 4.19 -4.20 6.86
N GLY A 38 4.61 -5.44 6.67
CA GLY A 38 4.54 -6.49 7.66
C GLY A 38 5.81 -6.52 8.50
N GLU A 39 6.82 -7.23 8.00
CA GLU A 39 8.10 -7.42 8.69
C GLU A 39 9.21 -6.64 8.00
N ILE A 40 10.14 -6.13 8.79
CA ILE A 40 11.34 -5.43 8.32
C ILE A 40 12.54 -6.15 8.96
N ILE A 41 13.37 -6.78 8.13
CA ILE A 41 14.47 -7.66 8.56
C ILE A 41 15.77 -7.11 7.99
N GLU A 42 16.77 -6.84 8.84
CA GLU A 42 18.13 -6.60 8.36
C GLU A 42 18.78 -7.95 7.99
N ILE A 43 19.08 -8.13 6.70
CA ILE A 43 19.63 -9.40 6.18
C ILE A 43 21.15 -9.34 6.00
N GLN A 44 21.72 -8.15 5.84
CA GLN A 44 23.17 -7.86 5.85
C GLN A 44 23.41 -6.43 6.36
N ASP A 45 24.67 -6.06 6.62
CA ASP A 45 25.01 -4.69 7.05
C ASP A 45 24.39 -3.65 6.12
N ARG A 46 23.44 -2.89 6.65
CA ARG A 46 22.70 -1.84 5.91
C ARG A 46 21.87 -2.36 4.73
N LEU A 47 21.55 -3.64 4.67
CA LEU A 47 20.65 -4.26 3.69
C LEU A 47 19.42 -4.84 4.39
N TRP A 48 18.25 -4.38 3.97
CA TRP A 48 16.98 -4.68 4.63
C TRP A 48 16.01 -5.36 3.67
N GLU A 49 15.43 -6.48 4.10
CA GLU A 49 14.28 -7.11 3.47
C GLU A 49 13.01 -6.57 4.12
N VAL A 50 12.07 -6.12 3.29
CA VAL A 50 10.77 -5.60 3.74
C VAL A 50 9.67 -6.47 3.18
N ASN A 51 8.97 -7.18 4.05
CA ASN A 51 7.85 -8.02 3.69
C ASN A 51 6.58 -7.18 3.56
N LEU A 52 6.16 -6.97 2.33
CA LEU A 52 4.96 -6.22 1.98
C LEU A 52 3.77 -7.16 1.76
N LYS A 53 2.61 -6.80 2.29
CA LYS A 53 1.34 -7.51 2.09
C LYS A 53 0.38 -6.65 1.29
N LEU A 54 -0.04 -7.13 0.12
CA LEU A 54 -1.10 -6.49 -0.67
C LEU A 54 -2.40 -6.47 0.15
N THR A 55 -3.00 -5.29 0.30
CA THR A 55 -4.29 -5.15 0.98
C THR A 55 -5.44 -5.43 0.02
N SER A 56 -6.61 -5.76 0.58
CA SER A 56 -7.86 -5.87 -0.17
C SER A 56 -8.84 -4.79 0.27
N ASP A 57 -9.92 -4.60 -0.48
CA ASP A 57 -10.98 -3.66 -0.12
C ASP A 57 -11.64 -4.00 1.24
N ASP A 58 -11.64 -5.28 1.61
CA ASP A 58 -12.18 -5.80 2.87
C ASP A 58 -11.13 -5.87 4.00
N ASP A 59 -9.96 -5.25 3.82
CA ASP A 59 -8.93 -5.25 4.84
C ASP A 59 -9.41 -4.49 6.10
N SER A 60 -9.53 -5.22 7.21
CA SER A 60 -10.14 -4.72 8.44
C SER A 60 -9.33 -3.60 9.09
N GLU A 61 -8.00 -3.64 8.97
CA GLU A 61 -7.13 -2.60 9.52
C GLU A 61 -7.23 -1.33 8.67
N LEU A 62 -7.22 -1.45 7.35
CA LEU A 62 -7.40 -0.32 6.43
C LEU A 62 -8.77 0.33 6.62
N THR A 63 -9.81 -0.49 6.81
CA THR A 63 -11.17 -0.04 7.12
C THR A 63 -11.20 0.71 8.45
N SER A 64 -10.58 0.16 9.50
CA SER A 64 -10.53 0.78 10.83
C SER A 64 -9.80 2.12 10.82
N LEU A 65 -8.65 2.18 10.14
CA LEU A 65 -7.88 3.40 9.96
C LEU A 65 -8.68 4.46 9.19
N THR A 66 -9.32 4.07 8.09
CA THR A 66 -10.13 4.98 7.27
C THR A 66 -11.31 5.53 8.06
N ASN A 67 -11.96 4.70 8.88
CA ASN A 67 -13.08 5.14 9.73
C ASN A 67 -12.61 6.07 10.86
N TYR A 68 -11.46 5.80 11.46
CA TYR A 68 -10.85 6.69 12.45
C TYR A 68 -10.56 8.06 11.83
N ILE A 69 -9.90 8.11 10.67
CA ILE A 69 -9.62 9.36 9.96
C ILE A 69 -10.93 10.08 9.63
N ARG A 70 -11.94 9.40 9.08
CA ARG A 70 -13.25 10.01 8.80
C ARG A 70 -13.90 10.60 10.06
N ASN A 71 -13.75 9.93 11.21
CA ASN A 71 -14.28 10.43 12.48
C ASN A 71 -13.57 11.70 12.95
N GLU A 72 -12.23 11.74 12.83
CA GLU A 72 -11.41 12.91 13.17
C GLU A 72 -11.69 14.11 12.25
N MET A 73 -12.10 13.84 11.01
CA MET A 73 -12.35 14.84 9.98
C MET A 73 -13.83 15.28 9.87
N LYS A 74 -14.69 14.87 10.80
CA LYS A 74 -16.15 15.11 10.74
C LYS A 74 -16.57 16.58 10.59
N GLU A 75 -15.73 17.51 11.03
CA GLU A 75 -15.98 18.96 10.92
C GLU A 75 -15.72 19.49 9.49
N ALA A 76 -14.92 18.78 8.70
CA ALA A 76 -14.61 19.13 7.32
C ALA A 76 -15.51 18.40 6.32
N SER A 77 -16.14 19.15 5.42
CA SER A 77 -16.99 18.59 4.37
C SER A 77 -16.30 18.56 3.01
N GLY A 78 -16.55 17.50 2.23
CA GLY A 78 -16.06 17.36 0.85
C GLY A 78 -14.53 17.47 0.75
N TRP A 79 -14.05 18.17 -0.29
CA TRP A 79 -12.63 18.33 -0.58
C TRP A 79 -11.83 19.03 0.53
N TYR A 80 -12.48 19.82 1.39
CA TYR A 80 -11.80 20.48 2.51
C TYR A 80 -11.21 19.46 3.51
N SER A 81 -11.85 18.30 3.65
CA SER A 81 -11.35 17.20 4.50
C SER A 81 -9.99 16.68 4.04
N ILE A 82 -9.71 16.70 2.73
CA ILE A 82 -8.40 16.26 2.19
C ILE A 82 -7.32 17.30 2.55
N ALA A 83 -7.62 18.59 2.39
CA ALA A 83 -6.68 19.65 2.72
C ALA A 83 -6.34 19.66 4.22
N GLU A 84 -7.34 19.54 5.09
CA GLU A 84 -7.12 19.46 6.53
C GLU A 84 -6.37 18.18 6.92
N LEU A 85 -6.66 17.03 6.29
CA LEU A 85 -5.91 15.80 6.53
C LEU A 85 -4.42 15.99 6.20
N MET A 86 -4.10 16.58 5.05
CA MET A 86 -2.71 16.87 4.66
C MET A 86 -2.02 17.80 5.67
N ILE A 87 -2.71 18.84 6.16
CA ILE A 87 -2.18 19.75 7.19
C ILE A 87 -1.91 19.00 8.50
N ARG A 88 -2.79 18.08 8.92
CA ARG A 88 -2.58 17.29 10.14
C ARG A 88 -1.42 16.31 9.98
N MET A 89 -1.33 15.61 8.85
CA MET A 89 -0.24 14.66 8.57
C MET A 89 1.13 15.34 8.59
N GLY A 90 1.24 16.56 8.05
CA GLY A 90 2.48 17.34 8.08
C GLY A 90 2.94 17.81 9.47
N LYS A 91 2.15 17.58 10.53
CA LYS A 91 2.54 17.91 11.91
C LYS A 91 3.30 16.77 12.61
N TYR A 92 3.31 15.58 12.02
CA TYR A 92 3.89 14.38 12.61
C TYR A 92 5.21 13.95 11.94
N GLU A 93 5.99 14.93 11.43
CA GLU A 93 7.38 14.75 11.01
C GLU A 93 8.34 14.59 12.19
#